data_AF-A0A9J5VXQ2-F1
#
_entry.id   AF-A0A9J5VXQ2-F1
#
_cell.length_a   1.000
_cell.length_b   1.000
_cell.length_c   1.000
_cell.angle_alpha   90.00
_cell.angle_beta   90.00
_cell.angle_gamma   90.00
#
_symmetry.space_group_name_H-M   'P 1'
#
loop_
_entity.id
_entity.type
_entity.pdbx_description
1 polymer ?
#
loop_
_entity_poly.entity_id
_entity_poly.type
_entity_poly.pdbx_seq_one_letter_code
_entity_poly.pdbx_strand_id
1 'polypeptide(L)'
;MYLMQHEQQREHGASFIECYMKEYRASKQEAYAEARRQIANAWKDINNDYLHATQIPTFVLELALNLSRLVDILQEDDFTDSQNFLKDTITLLFVDSVNSTPCG
;
A
#
# COMPACT_ATOMS: atom_id res chain seq x y z
N MET A 1 2.76 -8.05 5.92
CA MET A 1 2.29 -9.25 6.68
C MET A 1 1.75 -8.89 8.07
N TYR A 2 2.36 -7.91 8.74
CA TYR A 2 2.03 -7.50 10.11
C TYR A 2 0.72 -6.70 10.25
N LEU A 3 0.35 -5.86 9.27
CA LEU A 3 -0.88 -5.06 9.34
C LEU A 3 -2.18 -5.87 9.43
N MET A 4 -2.29 -6.99 8.70
CA MET A 4 -3.50 -7.82 8.80
C MET A 4 -3.60 -8.59 10.13
N GLN A 5 -2.49 -8.74 10.86
CA GLN A 5 -2.53 -9.18 12.27
C GLN A 5 -3.00 -8.05 13.19
N HIS A 6 -2.70 -6.79 12.86
CA HIS A 6 -3.02 -5.62 13.67
C HIS A 6 -4.43 -5.03 13.39
N GLU A 7 -5.02 -5.28 12.22
CA GLU A 7 -6.45 -5.01 11.98
C GLU A 7 -7.32 -5.73 13.04
N GLN A 8 -6.88 -6.92 13.46
CA GLN A 8 -7.54 -7.72 14.49
C GLN A 8 -7.58 -7.06 15.88
N GLN A 9 -6.73 -6.07 16.13
CA GLN A 9 -6.66 -5.33 17.41
C GLN A 9 -7.44 -4.00 17.39
N ARG A 10 -7.92 -3.53 16.24
CA ARG A 10 -8.75 -2.32 16.17
C ARG A 10 -10.22 -2.70 16.35
N GLU A 11 -10.93 -2.02 17.24
CA GLU A 11 -12.36 -2.24 17.57
C GLU A 11 -13.33 -1.94 16.39
N HIS A 12 -12.85 -1.82 15.16
CA HIS A 12 -13.63 -1.42 13.98
C HIS A 12 -13.71 -2.54 12.95
N GLY A 13 -14.88 -3.17 12.85
CA GLY A 13 -15.27 -4.08 11.76
C GLY A 13 -14.49 -5.40 11.69
N ALA A 14 -15.09 -6.42 11.08
CA ALA A 14 -14.37 -7.67 10.79
C ALA A 14 -13.39 -7.41 9.64
N SER A 15 -12.12 -7.79 9.81
CA SER A 15 -11.10 -7.68 8.76
C SER A 15 -11.42 -8.55 7.55
N PHE A 16 -10.80 -8.27 6.39
CA PHE A 16 -10.91 -9.13 5.21
C PHE A 16 -10.54 -10.59 5.55
N ILE A 17 -9.48 -10.78 6.36
CA ILE A 17 -9.01 -12.11 6.77
C ILE A 17 -10.07 -12.84 7.58
N GLU A 18 -10.69 -12.19 8.55
CA GLU A 18 -11.74 -12.79 9.38
C GLU A 18 -12.99 -13.10 8.58
N CYS A 19 -13.42 -12.18 7.71
CA CYS A 19 -14.54 -12.40 6.80
C CYS A 19 -14.28 -13.61 5.91
N TYR A 20 -13.10 -13.68 5.28
CA TYR A 20 -12.72 -14.76 4.37
C TYR A 20 -12.66 -16.12 5.09
N MET A 21 -12.02 -16.17 6.27
CA MET A 21 -11.96 -17.40 7.08
C MET A 21 -13.36 -17.87 7.48
N LYS A 22 -14.25 -16.95 7.87
CA LYS A 22 -15.62 -17.28 8.28
C LYS A 22 -16.49 -17.76 7.12
N GLU A 23 -16.41 -17.09 5.98
CA GLU A 23 -17.24 -17.36 4.79
C GLU A 23 -16.82 -18.66 4.11
N TYR A 24 -15.51 -18.87 3.93
CA TYR A 24 -14.98 -20.01 3.17
C TYR A 24 -14.46 -21.15 4.05
N ARG A 25 -14.57 -21.03 5.38
CA ARG A 25 -13.97 -21.97 6.36
C ARG A 25 -12.48 -22.22 6.10
N ALA A 26 -11.80 -21.19 5.61
CA ALA A 26 -10.41 -21.24 5.22
C ALA A 26 -9.49 -21.03 6.43
N SER A 27 -8.25 -21.52 6.31
CA SER A 27 -7.17 -21.19 7.21
C SER A 27 -6.75 -19.73 7.06
N LYS A 28 -6.10 -19.19 8.10
CA LYS A 28 -5.54 -17.83 8.05
C LYS A 28 -4.56 -17.67 6.88
N GLN A 29 -3.74 -18.69 6.61
CA GLN A 29 -2.75 -18.68 5.53
C GLN A 29 -3.39 -18.63 4.14
N GLU A 30 -4.50 -19.34 3.92
CA GLU A 30 -5.26 -19.27 2.68
C GLU A 30 -5.88 -17.88 2.49
N ALA A 31 -6.44 -17.28 3.55
CA ALA A 31 -6.94 -15.91 3.51
C ALA A 31 -5.84 -14.89 3.14
N TYR A 32 -4.64 -15.05 3.70
CA TYR A 32 -3.47 -14.23 3.36
C TYR A 32 -3.01 -14.41 1.90
N ALA A 33 -3.01 -15.65 1.41
CA ALA A 33 -2.66 -15.93 0.02
C ALA A 33 -3.66 -15.28 -0.94
N GLU A 34 -4.94 -15.36 -0.62
CA GLU A 34 -6.00 -14.74 -1.40
C GLU A 34 -5.93 -13.21 -1.39
N ALA A 35 -5.73 -12.59 -0.22
CA ALA A 35 -5.54 -11.14 -0.12
C ALA A 35 -4.39 -10.65 -1.04
N ARG A 36 -3.24 -11.35 -1.00
CA ARG A 36 -2.10 -11.02 -1.87
C ARG A 36 -2.43 -11.20 -3.35
N ARG A 37 -3.17 -12.26 -3.70
CA ARG A 37 -3.61 -12.51 -5.08
C ARG A 37 -4.51 -11.38 -5.58
N GLN A 38 -5.47 -10.93 -4.75
CA GLN A 38 -6.37 -9.84 -5.12
C GLN A 38 -5.64 -8.50 -5.26
N ILE A 39 -4.73 -8.17 -4.34
CA ILE A 39 -3.88 -6.97 -4.44
C ILE A 39 -3.05 -7.00 -5.73
N ALA A 40 -2.41 -8.13 -6.04
CA ALA A 40 -1.60 -8.27 -7.25
C ALA A 40 -2.43 -8.15 -8.54
N ASN A 41 -3.67 -8.65 -8.53
CA ASN A 41 -4.57 -8.48 -9.67
C ASN A 41 -5.05 -7.04 -9.82
N ALA A 42 -5.45 -6.39 -8.71
CA ALA A 42 -5.84 -4.98 -8.72
C ALA A 42 -4.71 -4.08 -9.26
N TRP A 43 -3.44 -4.36 -8.92
CA TRP A 43 -2.31 -3.65 -9.50
C TRP A 43 -2.18 -3.82 -11.02
N LYS A 44 -2.49 -5.01 -11.56
CA LYS A 44 -2.50 -5.22 -13.02
C LYS A 44 -3.62 -4.43 -13.67
N ASP A 45 -4.80 -4.43 -13.07
CA ASP A 45 -5.96 -3.69 -13.57
C ASP A 45 -5.69 -2.18 -13.56
N ILE A 46 -5.17 -1.63 -12.44
CA ILE A 46 -4.75 -0.22 -12.33
C ILE A 46 -3.75 0.15 -13.42
N ASN A 47 -2.72 -0.67 -13.64
CA ASN A 47 -1.69 -0.38 -14.63
C ASN A 47 -2.26 -0.42 -16.05
N ASN A 48 -3.10 -1.41 -16.36
CA ASN A 48 -3.77 -1.51 -17.64
C ASN A 48 -4.67 -0.29 -17.90
N ASP A 49 -5.52 0.04 -16.94
CA ASP A 49 -6.48 1.15 -17.07
C ASP A 49 -5.76 2.49 -17.16
N TYR A 50 -4.69 2.70 -16.38
CA TYR A 50 -3.87 3.90 -16.45
C TYR A 50 -3.22 4.08 -17.84
N LEU A 51 -2.70 3.01 -18.44
CA LEU A 51 -2.07 3.05 -19.76
C LEU A 51 -3.08 3.29 -20.89
N HIS A 52 -4.32 2.84 -20.71
CA HIS A 52 -5.38 2.95 -21.72
C HIS A 52 -6.35 4.12 -21.48
N ALA A 53 -6.19 4.86 -20.39
CA ALA A 53 -7.04 6.00 -20.09
C ALA A 53 -6.79 7.16 -21.06
N THR A 54 -7.76 7.38 -21.95
CA THR A 54 -7.72 8.45 -22.95
C THR A 54 -8.71 9.58 -22.67
N GLN A 55 -9.71 9.33 -21.84
CA GLN A 55 -10.82 10.25 -21.56
C GLN A 55 -10.67 11.01 -20.24
N ILE A 56 -9.78 10.55 -19.36
CA ILE A 56 -9.56 11.14 -18.04
C ILE A 56 -8.21 11.88 -18.07
N PRO A 57 -8.15 13.15 -17.61
CA PRO A 57 -6.88 13.85 -17.50
C PRO A 57 -5.88 13.10 -16.62
N THR A 58 -4.62 13.02 -17.07
CA THR A 58 -3.56 12.26 -16.39
C THR A 58 -3.39 12.65 -14.92
N PHE A 59 -3.50 13.93 -14.58
CA PHE A 59 -3.34 14.40 -13.20
C PHE A 59 -4.36 13.80 -12.22
N VAL A 60 -5.58 13.46 -12.71
CA VAL A 60 -6.61 12.81 -11.88
C VAL A 60 -6.24 11.36 -11.62
N LEU A 61 -5.73 10.68 -12.64
CA LEU A 61 -5.29 9.29 -12.57
C LEU A 61 -4.04 9.16 -11.68
N GLU A 62 -3.10 10.09 -11.82
CA GLU A 62 -1.88 10.16 -11.01
C GLU A 62 -2.21 10.34 -9.52
N LEU A 63 -3.22 11.15 -9.19
CA LEU A 63 -3.65 11.30 -7.80
C LEU A 63 -4.11 9.96 -7.21
N ALA A 64 -4.99 9.24 -7.92
CA ALA A 64 -5.47 7.93 -7.48
C ALA A 64 -4.33 6.90 -7.39
N LEU A 65 -3.48 6.84 -8.42
CA LEU A 65 -2.31 5.95 -8.47
C LEU A 65 -1.32 6.21 -7.33
N ASN A 66 -1.01 7.48 -7.06
CA ASN A 66 -0.08 7.86 -6.02
C ASN A 66 -0.64 7.57 -4.61
N LEU A 67 -1.95 7.72 -4.41
CA LEU A 67 -2.60 7.29 -3.17
C LEU A 67 -2.51 5.76 -2.98
N SER A 68 -2.75 4.96 -4.02
CA SER A 68 -2.58 3.51 -3.96
C SER A 68 -1.15 3.10 -3.63
N ARG A 69 -0.14 3.75 -4.24
CA ARG A 69 1.29 3.53 -3.93
C ARG A 69 1.63 3.87 -2.49
N LEU A 70 1.10 4.97 -1.96
CA LEU A 70 1.33 5.36 -0.58
C LEU A 70 0.82 4.28 0.39
N VAL A 71 -0.39 3.76 0.15
CA VAL A 71 -0.95 2.68 0.98
C VAL A 71 -0.07 1.43 0.92
N ASP A 72 0.46 1.08 -0.25
CA ASP A 72 1.34 -0.07 -0.46
C ASP A 72 2.67 0.07 0.31
N ILE A 73 3.31 1.24 0.22
CA ILE A 73 4.53 1.58 0.97
C ILE A 73 4.28 1.47 2.48
N LEU A 74 3.17 2.04 2.95
CA LEU A 74 2.80 1.96 4.36
C LEU A 74 2.41 0.54 4.81
N GLN A 75 2.12 -0.37 3.88
CA GLN A 75 1.78 -1.76 4.17
C GLN A 75 2.99 -2.66 4.37
N GLU A 76 4.07 -2.41 3.63
CA GLU A 76 5.32 -3.15 3.76
C GLU A 76 6.05 -2.82 5.07
N ASP A 77 6.05 -1.55 5.47
CA ASP A 77 6.71 -1.05 6.68
C ASP A 77 5.77 -0.90 7.86
N ASP A 78 5.24 -2.04 8.34
CA ASP A 78 4.62 -2.25 9.66
C ASP A 78 4.24 -0.95 10.40
N PHE A 79 2.97 -0.51 10.38
CA PHE A 79 2.49 0.76 11.00
C PHE A 79 2.94 1.01 12.46
N THR A 80 3.55 0.02 13.10
CA THR A 80 4.15 0.08 14.43
C THR A 80 5.64 0.49 14.43
N ASP A 81 6.41 0.16 13.37
CA ASP A 81 7.80 0.58 13.11
C ASP A 81 7.90 1.58 11.93
N SER A 82 6.77 1.90 11.30
CA SER A 82 6.61 2.93 10.25
C SER A 82 7.07 4.33 10.66
N GLN A 83 7.31 4.55 11.96
CA GLN A 83 7.91 5.77 12.46
C GLN A 83 9.34 5.98 11.96
N ASN A 84 10.07 4.94 11.56
CA ASN A 84 11.44 5.09 11.08
C ASN A 84 11.46 5.31 9.56
N PHE A 85 10.94 4.38 8.75
CA PHE A 85 10.99 4.52 7.30
C PHE A 85 10.27 5.77 6.76
N LEU A 86 9.04 6.03 7.21
CA LEU A 86 8.28 7.20 6.72
C LEU A 86 8.95 8.51 7.16
N LYS A 87 9.48 8.54 8.40
CA LYS A 87 10.18 9.72 8.92
C LYS A 87 11.51 9.94 8.22
N ASP A 88 12.25 8.89 7.93
CA ASP A 88 13.50 8.95 7.18
C ASP A 88 13.23 9.42 5.74
N THR A 89 12.17 8.89 5.12
CA THR A 89 11.71 9.33 3.79
C THR A 89 11.32 10.80 3.79
N ILE A 90 10.55 11.26 4.79
CA ILE A 90 10.20 12.68 4.94
C ILE A 90 11.44 13.54 5.16
N THR A 91 12.37 13.08 6.00
CA THR A 91 13.62 13.80 6.30
C THR A 91 14.46 13.95 5.02
N LEU A 92 14.65 12.87 4.27
CA LEU A 92 15.41 12.89 3.01
C LEU A 92 14.77 13.78 1.93
N LEU A 93 13.42 13.80 1.84
CA LEU A 93 12.71 14.52 0.78
C LEU A 93 12.48 16.00 1.10
N PHE A 94 12.31 16.36 2.38
CA PHE A 94 11.81 17.68 2.79
C PHE A 94 12.69 18.41 3.81
N VAL A 95 13.67 17.74 4.44
CA VAL A 95 14.54 18.35 5.46
C VAL A 95 15.98 18.44 4.96
N ASP A 96 16.52 17.34 4.44
CA ASP A 96 17.89 17.28 3.96
C ASP A 96 18.04 18.00 2.63
N SER A 97 19.00 18.90 2.53
CA SER A 97 19.39 19.49 1.26
C SER A 97 20.16 18.45 0.44
N VAL A 98 19.83 18.31 -0.84
CA VAL A 98 20.70 17.59 -1.77
C VAL A 98 22.00 18.38 -1.87
N ASN A 99 23.08 17.85 -1.32
CA ASN A 99 24.40 18.46 -1.46
C ASN A 99 24.79 18.40 -2.94
N SER A 100 24.69 19.52 -3.65
CA SER A 100 25.34 19.68 -4.94
C SER A 100 26.84 19.72 -4.69
N THR A 101 27.54 18.61 -4.95
CA THR A 101 29.00 18.65 -5.06
C THR A 101 29.32 19.66 -6.17
N PRO A 102 30.12 20.71 -5.92
CA PRO A 102 30.54 21.59 -7.01
C PRO A 102 31.33 20.72 -7.99
N CYS A 103 30.87 20.63 -9.23
CA CYS A 103 31.74 20.19 -10.31
C CYS A 103 32.81 21.27 -10.48
N GLY A 104 33.98 21.06 -9.87
CA GLY A 104 35.15 21.91 -9.94
C GLY A 104 36.40 21.10 -9.68
#